data_AF-A0A4R6S8Z1-F1
#
_entry.id   AF-A0A4R6S8Z1-F1
#
_cell.length_a   1.000
_cell.length_b   1.000
_cell.length_c   1.000
_cell.angle_alpha   90.00
_cell.angle_beta   90.00
_cell.angle_gamma   90.00
#
_symmetry.space_group_name_H-M   'P 1'
#
loop_
_entity.id
_entity.type
_entity.pdbx_description
1 polymer ?
#
loop_
_entity_poly.entity_id
_entity_poly.type
_entity_poly.pdbx_seq_one_letter_code
_entity_poly.pdbx_strand_id
1 'polypeptide(L)'
;MRSPNSREVSRPIWLRILAAFISASAVLHISASFLWIAPYSEGARSLFPGGQEGLSAYMLPFFGQSWSVFAPDPINGDYSLQVRAVLDEEGTVRTTEWVNATNAEMGMLTYNLLPPRAAIQSVELSSRFAGAWQALSDDHRVVVGLGYYEGNDWMQRLEHKLRSYGGEDAIKDYLARERQVTQYATQVAQAVWGEDVVAIQFEVKRQNVLPFKQRADHEASLPPVSTFSTGWRGQLVANGQSSKDFAEVFLPLYEQSLTRADGLRK
;
A
#
# COMPACT_ATOMS: atom_id res chain seq x y z
N MET A 1 -4.11 -86.22 25.66
CA MET A 1 -4.34 -84.86 25.13
C MET A 1 -4.24 -83.87 26.28
N ARG A 2 -3.14 -83.12 26.40
CA ARG A 2 -2.98 -82.02 27.36
C ARG A 2 -3.01 -80.70 26.56
N SER A 3 -3.93 -79.81 26.91
CA SER A 3 -4.00 -78.45 26.35
C SER A 3 -2.70 -77.68 26.68
N PRO A 4 -2.13 -76.90 25.74
CA PRO A 4 -1.02 -76.02 26.07
C PRO A 4 -1.56 -74.80 26.83
N ASN A 5 -1.08 -74.61 28.06
CA ASN A 5 -1.28 -73.40 28.85
C ASN A 5 -0.84 -72.17 28.04
N SER A 6 -1.78 -71.30 27.69
CA SER A 6 -1.49 -69.95 27.22
C SER A 6 -0.86 -69.17 28.38
N ARG A 7 0.45 -68.94 28.31
CA ARG A 7 1.12 -67.99 29.21
C ARG A 7 0.58 -66.60 28.89
N GLU A 8 -0.23 -66.03 29.79
CA GLU A 8 -0.53 -64.61 29.75
C GLU A 8 0.77 -63.83 29.96
N VAL A 9 1.31 -63.28 28.88
CA VAL A 9 2.43 -62.36 28.94
C VAL A 9 1.89 -61.07 29.56
N SER A 10 2.06 -60.92 30.88
CA SER A 10 1.75 -59.69 31.59
C SER A 10 2.61 -58.57 31.01
N ARG A 11 2.01 -57.71 30.19
CA ARG A 11 2.70 -56.53 29.63
C ARG A 11 3.03 -55.59 30.79
N PRO A 12 4.28 -55.12 30.90
CA PRO A 12 4.69 -54.24 31.99
C PRO A 12 3.84 -52.96 31.99
N ILE A 13 3.49 -52.49 33.19
CA ILE A 13 2.55 -51.37 33.41
C ILE A 13 3.00 -50.10 32.68
N TRP A 14 4.31 -49.84 32.59
CA TRP A 14 4.84 -48.68 31.88
C TRP A 14 4.45 -48.65 30.39
N LEU A 15 4.32 -49.81 29.71
CA LEU A 15 3.85 -49.85 28.33
C LEU A 15 2.38 -49.43 28.22
N ARG A 16 1.56 -49.75 29.22
CA ARG A 16 0.15 -49.33 29.27
C ARG A 16 0.05 -47.83 29.51
N ILE A 17 0.87 -47.29 30.42
CA ILE A 17 0.95 -45.85 30.68
C ILE A 17 1.42 -45.11 29.43
N LEU A 18 2.48 -45.60 28.78
CA LEU A 18 3.01 -45.02 27.55
C LEU A 18 1.96 -45.04 26.43
N ALA A 19 1.27 -46.17 26.24
CA ALA A 19 0.21 -46.27 25.24
C ALA A 19 -0.93 -45.27 25.53
N ALA A 20 -1.38 -45.16 26.79
CA ALA A 20 -2.40 -44.20 27.17
C ALA A 20 -1.96 -42.75 26.91
N PHE A 21 -0.71 -42.41 27.21
CA PHE A 21 -0.14 -41.09 26.95
C PHE A 21 -0.09 -40.77 25.46
N ILE A 22 0.38 -41.70 24.63
CA ILE A 22 0.43 -41.54 23.16
C ILE A 22 -0.97 -41.39 22.60
N SER A 23 -1.92 -42.23 23.02
CA SER A 23 -3.32 -42.13 22.58
C SER A 23 -3.95 -40.79 22.97
N ALA A 24 -3.74 -40.31 24.21
CA ALA A 24 -4.24 -39.01 24.65
C ALA A 24 -3.63 -37.86 23.83
N SER A 25 -2.33 -37.92 23.57
CA SER A 25 -1.63 -36.92 22.75
C SER A 25 -2.15 -36.90 21.30
N ALA A 26 -2.42 -38.07 20.72
CA ALA A 26 -2.98 -38.19 19.39
C ALA A 26 -4.41 -37.61 19.32
N VAL A 27 -5.26 -37.91 20.32
CA VAL A 27 -6.60 -37.32 20.41
C VAL A 27 -6.52 -35.80 20.52
N LEU A 28 -5.65 -35.27 21.38
CA LEU A 28 -5.46 -33.82 21.51
C LEU A 28 -5.03 -33.18 20.18
N HIS A 29 -4.08 -33.80 19.47
CA HIS A 29 -3.59 -33.30 18.18
C HIS A 29 -4.67 -33.32 17.09
N ILE A 30 -5.47 -34.39 17.02
CA ILE A 30 -6.58 -34.52 16.07
C ILE A 30 -7.66 -33.48 16.38
N SER A 31 -8.01 -33.29 17.65
CA SER A 31 -8.96 -32.26 18.07
C SER A 31 -8.45 -30.85 17.76
N ALA A 32 -7.17 -30.56 18.02
CA ALA A 32 -6.54 -29.29 17.66
C ALA A 32 -6.61 -29.05 16.15
N SER A 33 -6.23 -30.06 15.36
CA SER A 33 -6.24 -29.99 13.89
C SER A 33 -7.64 -29.76 13.34
N PHE A 34 -8.65 -30.47 13.88
CA PHE A 34 -10.05 -30.27 13.51
C PHE A 34 -10.51 -28.84 13.79
N LEU A 35 -10.25 -28.31 14.99
CA LEU A 35 -10.61 -26.93 15.35
C LEU A 35 -9.87 -25.87 14.52
N TRP A 36 -8.65 -26.19 14.07
CA TRP A 36 -7.83 -25.31 13.25
C TRP A 36 -8.37 -25.16 11.82
N ILE A 37 -8.77 -26.28 11.19
CA ILE A 37 -9.27 -26.28 9.80
C ILE A 37 -10.77 -26.00 9.69
N ALA A 38 -11.54 -26.23 10.77
CA ALA A 38 -12.97 -25.98 10.79
C ALA A 38 -13.28 -24.48 10.68
N PRO A 39 -14.48 -24.11 10.17
CA PRO A 39 -14.96 -22.74 10.19
C PRO A 39 -14.83 -22.11 11.59
N TYR A 40 -14.46 -20.82 11.64
CA TYR A 40 -14.24 -20.14 12.90
C TYR A 40 -15.49 -20.22 13.80
N SER A 41 -15.29 -20.68 15.03
CA SER A 41 -16.30 -20.72 16.07
C SER A 41 -15.63 -20.46 17.41
N GLU A 42 -15.96 -19.32 18.01
CA GLU A 42 -15.39 -18.90 19.30
C GLU A 42 -15.71 -19.92 20.40
N GLY A 43 -16.97 -20.38 20.46
CA GLY A 43 -17.42 -21.37 21.44
C GLY A 43 -16.75 -22.74 21.29
N ALA A 44 -16.45 -23.19 20.06
CA ALA A 44 -15.76 -24.46 19.85
C ALA A 44 -14.25 -24.35 20.19
N ARG A 45 -13.62 -23.22 19.84
CA ARG A 45 -12.19 -23.01 20.08
C ARG A 45 -11.86 -22.70 21.53
N SER A 46 -12.80 -22.16 22.30
CA SER A 46 -12.64 -21.97 23.75
C SER A 46 -12.54 -23.29 24.53
N LEU A 47 -12.99 -24.40 23.97
CA LEU A 47 -12.87 -25.75 24.56
C LEU A 47 -11.45 -26.29 24.54
N PHE A 48 -10.57 -25.77 23.69
CA PHE A 48 -9.18 -26.17 23.67
C PHE A 48 -8.44 -25.60 24.88
N PRO A 49 -7.46 -26.31 25.49
CA PRO A 49 -6.67 -25.76 26.59
C PRO A 49 -6.02 -24.42 26.20
N GLY A 50 -6.36 -23.35 26.93
CA GLY A 50 -5.92 -21.98 26.63
C GLY A 50 -6.71 -21.28 25.51
N GLY A 51 -7.85 -21.83 25.09
CA GLY A 51 -8.74 -21.24 24.09
C GLY A 51 -8.09 -21.04 22.71
N GLN A 52 -8.48 -19.96 22.03
CA GLN A 52 -7.91 -19.58 20.72
C GLN A 52 -6.40 -19.35 20.79
N GLU A 53 -5.89 -18.75 21.86
CA GLU A 53 -4.46 -18.46 22.02
C GLU A 53 -3.66 -19.75 22.22
N GLY A 54 -4.13 -20.66 23.08
CA GLY A 54 -3.52 -21.96 23.30
C GLY A 54 -3.53 -22.84 22.05
N LEU A 55 -4.65 -22.84 21.30
CA LEU A 55 -4.75 -23.53 20.02
C LEU A 55 -3.75 -22.96 19.00
N SER A 56 -3.65 -21.62 18.93
CA SER A 56 -2.70 -20.95 18.03
C SER A 56 -1.25 -21.28 18.40
N ALA A 57 -0.90 -21.24 19.69
CA ALA A 57 0.44 -21.59 20.18
C ALA A 57 0.81 -23.05 19.88
N TYR A 58 -0.15 -23.97 19.93
CA TYR A 58 0.06 -25.38 19.60
C TYR A 58 0.20 -25.63 18.09
N MET A 59 -0.63 -24.98 17.27
CA MET A 59 -0.71 -25.27 15.82
C MET A 59 0.30 -24.48 14.98
N LEU A 60 0.57 -23.21 15.31
CA LEU A 60 1.43 -22.33 14.49
C LEU A 60 2.87 -22.82 14.30
N PRO A 61 3.53 -23.50 15.26
CA PRO A 61 4.86 -24.08 15.02
C PRO A 61 4.91 -25.13 13.91
N PHE A 62 3.80 -25.85 13.68
CA PHE A 62 3.73 -26.93 12.69
C PHE A 62 3.03 -26.50 11.39
N PHE A 63 2.05 -25.60 11.50
CA PHE A 63 1.14 -25.20 10.42
C PHE A 63 1.08 -23.69 10.20
N GLY A 64 2.10 -22.95 10.66
CA GLY A 64 2.23 -21.53 10.39
C GLY A 64 2.32 -21.27 8.89
N GLN A 65 1.25 -20.73 8.31
CA GLN A 65 1.25 -20.29 6.92
C GLN A 65 1.82 -18.87 6.87
N SER A 66 3.11 -18.74 6.52
CA SER A 66 3.67 -17.43 6.22
C SER A 66 3.35 -17.03 4.78
N TRP A 67 2.47 -16.05 4.62
CA TRP A 67 2.20 -15.42 3.34
C TRP A 67 3.39 -14.60 2.83
N SER A 68 4.40 -14.34 3.66
CA SER A 68 5.60 -13.58 3.27
C SER A 68 6.41 -14.25 2.15
N VAL A 69 6.25 -15.57 1.96
CA VAL A 69 6.91 -16.30 0.86
C VAL A 69 6.27 -15.99 -0.49
N PHE A 70 4.97 -15.65 -0.49
CA PHE A 70 4.20 -15.38 -1.73
C PHE A 70 3.95 -13.88 -1.96
N ALA A 71 3.86 -13.10 -0.89
CA ALA A 71 3.70 -11.65 -0.93
C ALA A 71 4.50 -11.08 0.25
N PRO A 72 5.81 -10.81 0.06
CA PRO A 72 6.68 -10.28 1.10
C PRO A 72 6.14 -8.97 1.69
N ASP A 73 5.53 -8.13 0.85
CA ASP A 73 4.90 -6.86 1.22
C ASP A 73 3.48 -6.78 0.65
N PRO A 74 2.46 -7.35 1.34
CA PRO A 74 1.09 -7.23 0.89
C PRO A 74 0.63 -5.76 0.96
N ILE A 75 0.08 -5.25 -0.15
CA ILE A 75 -0.45 -3.88 -0.22
C ILE A 75 -1.55 -3.74 0.85
N ASN A 76 -1.31 -2.84 1.81
CA ASN A 76 -2.16 -2.60 2.98
C ASN A 76 -2.65 -1.15 3.06
N GLY A 77 -2.66 -0.45 1.93
CA GLY A 77 -3.21 0.89 1.83
C GLY A 77 -3.32 1.37 0.39
N ASP A 78 -4.21 2.32 0.20
CA ASP A 78 -4.49 2.94 -1.08
C ASP A 78 -3.65 4.21 -1.23
N TYR A 79 -3.09 4.40 -2.42
CA TYR A 79 -2.35 5.60 -2.78
C TYR A 79 -3.19 6.49 -3.68
N SER A 80 -3.10 7.81 -3.50
CA SER A 80 -3.64 8.78 -4.45
C SER A 80 -2.65 9.91 -4.71
N LEU A 81 -2.41 10.18 -5.99
CA LEU A 81 -1.64 11.33 -6.44
C LEU A 81 -2.54 12.55 -6.54
N GLN A 82 -2.22 13.61 -5.81
CA GLN A 82 -2.87 14.91 -5.93
C GLN A 82 -1.94 15.86 -6.67
N VAL A 83 -2.48 16.65 -7.58
CA VAL A 83 -1.74 17.64 -8.36
C VAL A 83 -2.46 18.98 -8.28
N ARG A 84 -1.73 20.06 -8.08
CA ARG A 84 -2.21 21.44 -8.26
C ARG A 84 -1.17 22.28 -8.97
N ALA A 85 -1.58 23.43 -9.46
CA ALA A 85 -0.73 24.34 -10.20
C ALA A 85 -0.84 25.77 -9.68
N VAL A 86 0.19 26.55 -9.96
CA VAL A 86 0.09 28.00 -10.05
C VAL A 86 -0.10 28.35 -11.53
N LEU A 87 -1.08 29.20 -11.79
CA LEU A 87 -1.39 29.72 -13.12
C LEU A 87 -1.00 31.20 -13.18
N ASP A 88 -0.52 31.63 -14.33
CA ASP A 88 -0.31 33.04 -14.67
C ASP A 88 -1.18 33.41 -15.87
N GLU A 89 -2.37 33.93 -15.57
CA GLU A 89 -3.34 34.38 -16.57
C GLU A 89 -3.15 35.89 -16.77
N GLU A 90 -2.32 36.26 -17.74
CA GLU A 90 -2.05 37.66 -18.12
C GLU A 90 -1.57 38.54 -16.94
N GLY A 91 -0.70 38.00 -16.08
CA GLY A 91 -0.16 38.69 -14.90
C GLY A 91 -1.00 38.49 -13.63
N THR A 92 -2.13 37.77 -13.71
CA THR A 92 -2.90 37.36 -12.53
C THR A 92 -2.44 35.97 -12.09
N VAL A 93 -1.67 35.95 -11.00
CA VAL A 93 -1.17 34.69 -10.42
C VAL A 93 -2.22 34.09 -9.48
N ARG A 94 -2.66 32.86 -9.76
CA ARG A 94 -3.58 32.12 -8.87
C ARG A 94 -3.14 30.68 -8.65
N THR A 95 -3.40 30.16 -7.45
CA THR A 95 -3.20 28.74 -7.13
C THR A 95 -4.50 27.97 -7.38
N THR A 96 -4.42 26.81 -8.01
CA THR A 96 -5.57 25.94 -8.28
C THR A 96 -5.90 25.03 -7.10
N GLU A 97 -7.11 24.47 -7.13
CA GLU A 97 -7.52 23.37 -6.26
C GLU A 97 -6.76 22.08 -6.60
N TRP A 98 -6.76 21.14 -5.65
CA TRP A 98 -6.16 19.82 -5.85
C TRP A 98 -6.99 18.95 -6.79
N VAL A 99 -6.34 18.44 -7.83
CA VAL A 99 -6.85 17.40 -8.72
C VAL A 99 -6.38 16.03 -8.24
N ASN A 100 -7.31 15.10 -8.04
CA ASN A 100 -6.98 13.71 -7.77
C ASN A 100 -6.76 12.96 -9.09
N ALA A 101 -5.51 12.93 -9.55
CA ALA A 101 -5.14 12.26 -10.80
C ALA A 101 -5.40 10.75 -10.76
N THR A 102 -5.26 10.12 -9.58
CA THR A 102 -5.55 8.70 -9.41
C THR A 102 -7.03 8.39 -9.57
N ASN A 103 -7.92 9.23 -9.05
CA ASN A 103 -9.37 9.03 -9.21
C ASN A 103 -9.82 9.12 -10.68
N ALA A 104 -9.17 9.99 -11.47
CA ALA A 104 -9.39 10.05 -12.92
C ALA A 104 -8.99 8.72 -13.58
N GLU A 105 -7.76 8.24 -13.34
CA GLU A 105 -7.28 6.97 -13.90
C GLU A 105 -8.11 5.75 -13.49
N MET A 106 -8.59 5.71 -12.24
CA MET A 106 -9.46 4.63 -11.75
C MET A 106 -10.74 4.48 -12.57
N GLY A 107 -11.16 5.52 -13.30
CA GLY A 107 -12.25 5.43 -14.28
C GLY A 107 -12.01 4.37 -15.35
N MET A 108 -10.76 4.20 -15.80
CA MET A 108 -10.38 3.19 -16.79
C MET A 108 -10.38 1.76 -16.23
N LEU A 109 -10.22 1.61 -14.92
CA LEU A 109 -10.21 0.33 -14.21
C LEU A 109 -11.63 -0.14 -13.86
N THR A 110 -12.51 0.80 -13.52
CA THR A 110 -13.85 0.48 -13.04
C THR A 110 -14.70 -0.13 -14.16
N TYR A 111 -15.30 -1.29 -13.91
CA TYR A 111 -16.13 -2.04 -14.88
C TYR A 111 -15.44 -2.40 -16.21
N ASN A 112 -14.11 -2.46 -16.22
CA ASN A 112 -13.34 -2.82 -17.41
C ASN A 112 -12.61 -4.15 -17.21
N LEU A 113 -12.90 -5.15 -18.06
CA LEU A 113 -12.26 -6.46 -18.00
C LEU A 113 -10.82 -6.45 -18.52
N LEU A 114 -10.48 -5.49 -19.38
CA LEU A 114 -9.17 -5.36 -20.03
C LEU A 114 -8.67 -3.91 -19.87
N PRO A 115 -8.38 -3.48 -18.64
CA PRO A 115 -7.93 -2.11 -18.39
C PRO A 115 -6.59 -1.84 -19.11
N PRO A 116 -6.42 -0.65 -19.71
CA PRO A 116 -5.14 -0.27 -20.28
C PRO A 116 -4.11 -0.10 -19.15
N ARG A 117 -2.81 -0.23 -19.48
CA ARG A 117 -1.73 0.03 -18.51
C ARG A 117 -1.77 1.44 -17.92
N ALA A 118 -2.30 2.41 -18.68
CA ALA A 118 -2.53 3.77 -18.22
C ALA A 118 -3.41 3.86 -16.95
N ALA A 119 -4.22 2.84 -16.65
CA ALA A 119 -5.15 2.84 -15.51
C ALA A 119 -4.49 2.74 -14.11
N ILE A 120 -3.18 2.48 -14.05
CA ILE A 120 -2.45 2.28 -12.78
C ILE A 120 -1.19 3.14 -12.64
N GLN A 121 -0.95 4.07 -13.58
CA GLN A 121 0.31 4.80 -13.63
C GLN A 121 0.49 5.72 -12.42
N SER A 122 -0.55 6.44 -12.03
CA SER A 122 -0.52 7.31 -10.84
C SER A 122 -0.31 6.54 -9.54
N VAL A 123 -0.86 5.32 -9.40
CA VAL A 123 -0.70 4.48 -8.20
C VAL A 123 0.73 3.96 -8.10
N GLU A 124 1.29 3.47 -9.22
CA GLU A 124 2.69 3.02 -9.29
C GLU A 124 3.66 4.16 -8.97
N LEU A 125 3.45 5.34 -9.54
CA LEU A 125 4.23 6.53 -9.26
C LEU A 125 4.12 6.95 -7.80
N SER A 126 2.91 6.96 -7.25
CA SER A 126 2.64 7.32 -5.86
C SER A 126 3.32 6.40 -4.87
N SER A 127 3.19 5.08 -5.04
CA SER A 127 3.77 4.08 -4.14
C SER A 127 5.30 4.17 -4.11
N ARG A 128 5.93 4.26 -5.30
CA ARG A 128 7.40 4.38 -5.41
C ARG A 128 7.91 5.71 -4.83
N PHE A 129 7.20 6.81 -5.10
CA PHE A 129 7.54 8.10 -4.53
C PHE A 129 7.42 8.11 -3.01
N ALA A 130 6.32 7.58 -2.46
CA ALA A 130 6.10 7.51 -1.02
C ALA A 130 7.22 6.72 -0.33
N GLY A 131 7.61 5.57 -0.88
CA GLY A 131 8.73 4.78 -0.35
C GLY A 131 10.05 5.56 -0.37
N ALA A 132 10.39 6.21 -1.48
CA ALA A 132 11.61 7.01 -1.61
C ALA A 132 11.61 8.24 -0.68
N TRP A 133 10.46 8.91 -0.53
CA TRP A 133 10.27 10.04 0.38
C TRP A 133 10.41 9.61 1.84
N GLN A 134 9.86 8.45 2.20
CA GLN A 134 9.97 7.90 3.57
C GLN A 134 11.41 7.53 3.92
N ALA A 135 12.22 7.12 2.94
CA ALA A 135 13.64 6.83 3.12
C ALA A 135 14.49 8.10 3.35
N LEU A 136 13.95 9.31 3.12
CA LEU A 136 14.63 10.56 3.42
C LEU A 136 14.72 10.82 4.93
N SER A 137 15.81 11.47 5.35
CA SER A 137 15.97 12.05 6.69
C SER A 137 15.05 13.26 6.87
N ASP A 138 14.87 13.70 8.12
CA ASP A 138 14.04 14.87 8.40
C ASP A 138 14.60 16.16 7.78
N ASP A 139 15.92 16.33 7.73
CA ASP A 139 16.57 17.46 7.06
C ASP A 139 16.28 17.47 5.55
N HIS A 140 16.36 16.31 4.90
CA HIS A 140 15.98 16.18 3.50
C HIS A 140 14.50 16.51 3.29
N ARG A 141 13.61 16.08 4.19
CA ARG A 141 12.17 16.36 4.11
C ARG A 141 11.87 17.87 4.21
N VAL A 142 12.65 18.62 4.99
CA VAL A 142 12.58 20.08 5.00
C VAL A 142 12.96 20.65 3.64
N VAL A 143 14.06 20.19 3.05
CA VAL A 143 14.54 20.64 1.73
C VAL A 143 13.51 20.35 0.64
N VAL A 144 12.95 19.14 0.56
CA VAL A 144 11.94 18.82 -0.46
C VAL A 144 10.65 19.61 -0.27
N GLY A 145 10.34 20.07 0.95
CA GLY A 145 9.22 20.96 1.23
C GLY A 145 9.39 22.38 0.67
N LEU A 146 10.61 22.80 0.33
CA LEU A 146 10.88 24.10 -0.26
C LEU A 146 10.47 24.16 -1.74
N GLY A 147 10.18 25.37 -2.22
CA GLY A 147 9.86 25.63 -3.62
C GLY A 147 11.11 25.68 -4.50
N TYR A 148 11.16 24.82 -5.52
CA TYR A 148 12.18 24.77 -6.56
C TYR A 148 11.49 24.79 -7.93
N TYR A 149 11.05 25.96 -8.38
CA TYR A 149 10.32 26.09 -9.66
C TYR A 149 10.90 27.11 -10.64
N GLU A 150 11.75 28.02 -10.18
CA GLU A 150 12.32 29.07 -11.02
C GLU A 150 13.47 28.53 -11.88
N GLY A 151 13.48 28.86 -13.16
CA GLY A 151 14.56 28.50 -14.08
C GLY A 151 14.63 27.01 -14.42
N ASN A 152 15.37 26.71 -15.49
CA ASN A 152 15.50 25.35 -16.02
C ASN A 152 16.46 24.47 -15.19
N ASP A 153 17.17 25.06 -14.24
CA ASP A 153 18.17 24.42 -13.37
C ASP A 153 17.60 24.01 -11.99
N TRP A 154 16.27 24.10 -11.78
CA TRP A 154 15.66 23.87 -10.47
C TRP A 154 15.95 22.48 -9.89
N MET A 155 16.02 21.44 -10.74
CA MET A 155 16.36 20.08 -10.31
C MET A 155 17.81 20.00 -9.82
N GLN A 156 18.74 20.69 -10.49
CA GLN A 156 20.14 20.73 -10.09
C GLN A 156 20.30 21.45 -8.75
N ARG A 157 19.54 22.52 -8.50
CA ARG A 157 19.53 23.22 -7.21
C ARG A 157 18.94 22.37 -6.08
N LEU A 158 17.85 21.66 -6.35
CA LEU A 158 17.27 20.70 -5.41
C LEU A 158 18.27 19.59 -5.08
N GLU A 159 18.86 18.96 -6.09
CA GLU A 159 19.87 17.92 -5.92
C GLU A 159 21.08 18.42 -5.12
N HIS A 160 21.63 19.59 -5.48
CA HIS A 160 22.76 20.17 -4.77
C HIS A 160 22.45 20.40 -3.30
N LYS A 161 21.25 20.90 -2.98
CA LYS A 161 20.83 21.15 -1.60
C LYS A 161 20.56 19.86 -0.82
N LEU A 162 19.99 18.84 -1.45
CA LEU A 162 19.81 17.53 -0.80
C LEU A 162 21.16 16.91 -0.47
N ARG A 163 22.09 16.90 -1.43
CA ARG A 163 23.44 16.32 -1.25
C ARG A 163 24.26 17.01 -0.16
N SER A 164 23.94 18.25 0.21
CA SER A 164 24.65 18.92 1.32
C SER A 164 24.40 18.28 2.70
N TYR A 165 23.46 17.33 2.81
CA TYR A 165 23.12 16.61 4.04
C TYR A 165 23.52 15.10 3.99
N GLY A 166 24.24 14.65 2.95
CA GLY A 166 24.68 13.25 2.79
C GLY A 166 23.56 12.27 2.41
N GLY A 167 23.79 10.96 2.42
CA GLY A 167 22.74 9.96 2.15
C GLY A 167 22.47 9.75 0.65
N GLU A 168 23.54 9.56 -0.10
CA GLU A 168 23.62 9.61 -1.56
C GLU A 168 22.68 8.61 -2.25
N ASP A 169 22.53 7.41 -1.70
CA ASP A 169 21.66 6.37 -2.26
C ASP A 169 20.18 6.73 -2.15
N ALA A 170 19.74 7.22 -0.97
CA ALA A 170 18.37 7.66 -0.75
C ALA A 170 18.02 8.88 -1.60
N ILE A 171 18.95 9.84 -1.72
CA ILE A 171 18.78 11.03 -2.57
C ILE A 171 18.66 10.62 -4.04
N LYS A 172 19.50 9.70 -4.51
CA LYS A 172 19.48 9.24 -5.89
C LYS A 172 18.15 8.58 -6.25
N ASP A 173 17.64 7.70 -5.40
CA ASP A 173 16.33 7.07 -5.64
C ASP A 173 15.21 8.12 -5.57
N TYR A 174 15.20 8.98 -4.55
CA TYR A 174 14.23 10.06 -4.42
C TYR A 174 14.19 10.97 -5.65
N LEU A 175 15.33 11.50 -6.11
CA LEU A 175 15.38 12.38 -7.29
C LEU A 175 14.89 11.70 -8.56
N ALA A 176 15.10 10.39 -8.69
CA ALA A 176 14.56 9.62 -9.81
C ALA A 176 13.02 9.54 -9.75
N ARG A 177 12.44 9.32 -8.56
CA ARG A 177 10.98 9.29 -8.38
C ARG A 177 10.36 10.67 -8.50
N GLU A 178 10.95 11.67 -7.87
CA GLU A 178 10.60 13.09 -7.98
C GLU A 178 10.45 13.48 -9.46
N ARG A 179 11.50 13.25 -10.27
CA ARG A 179 11.48 13.54 -11.71
C ARG A 179 10.29 12.91 -12.42
N GLN A 180 10.03 11.63 -12.18
CA GLN A 180 8.95 10.89 -12.83
C GLN A 180 7.57 11.44 -12.44
N VAL A 181 7.36 11.73 -11.15
CA VAL A 181 6.10 12.29 -10.68
C VAL A 181 5.91 13.72 -11.17
N THR A 182 6.95 14.57 -11.17
CA THR A 182 6.89 15.92 -11.73
C THR A 182 6.55 15.90 -13.21
N GLN A 183 7.11 14.97 -14.00
CA GLN A 183 6.79 14.81 -15.42
C GLN A 183 5.32 14.42 -15.65
N TYR A 184 4.81 13.48 -14.86
CA TYR A 184 3.40 13.09 -14.92
C TYR A 184 2.48 14.23 -14.45
N ALA A 185 2.81 14.88 -13.34
CA ALA A 185 2.06 16.01 -12.79
C ALA A 185 2.06 17.22 -13.73
N THR A 186 3.13 17.43 -14.50
CA THR A 186 3.17 18.44 -15.57
C THR A 186 2.12 18.14 -16.64
N GLN A 187 1.99 16.89 -17.09
CA GLN A 187 0.96 16.53 -18.06
C GLN A 187 -0.45 16.67 -17.50
N VAL A 188 -0.68 16.28 -16.24
CA VAL A 188 -1.97 16.51 -15.56
C VAL A 188 -2.29 18.00 -15.53
N ALA A 189 -1.32 18.82 -15.14
CA ALA A 189 -1.53 20.25 -15.02
C ALA A 189 -1.85 20.90 -16.38
N GLN A 190 -1.08 20.57 -17.41
CA GLN A 190 -1.30 21.06 -18.78
C GLN A 190 -2.64 20.56 -19.36
N ALA A 191 -3.03 19.32 -19.07
CA ALA A 191 -4.31 18.78 -19.55
C ALA A 191 -5.52 19.48 -18.91
N VAL A 192 -5.44 19.85 -17.63
CA VAL A 192 -6.56 20.45 -16.89
C VAL A 192 -6.59 21.99 -17.03
N TRP A 193 -5.42 22.64 -17.06
CA TRP A 193 -5.31 24.10 -16.99
C TRP A 193 -4.59 24.75 -18.18
N GLY A 194 -4.12 23.99 -19.16
CA GLY A 194 -3.52 24.53 -20.37
C GLY A 194 -2.11 25.09 -20.19
N GLU A 195 -1.77 26.08 -21.00
CA GLU A 195 -0.41 26.64 -21.11
C GLU A 195 -0.07 27.67 -20.02
N ASP A 196 -1.08 28.15 -19.28
CA ASP A 196 -0.92 29.18 -18.23
C ASP A 196 -0.22 28.63 -16.96
N VAL A 197 0.06 27.33 -16.91
CA VAL A 197 0.76 26.68 -15.79
C VAL A 197 2.18 27.23 -15.70
N VAL A 198 2.57 27.76 -14.53
CA VAL A 198 3.94 28.24 -14.29
C VAL A 198 4.71 27.35 -13.31
N ALA A 199 4.01 26.82 -12.31
CA ALA A 199 4.58 25.90 -11.33
C ALA A 199 3.56 24.83 -10.98
N ILE A 200 4.06 23.66 -10.60
CA ILE A 200 3.23 22.53 -10.18
C ILE A 200 3.62 22.08 -8.78
N GLN A 201 2.65 21.57 -8.03
CA GLN A 201 2.91 20.89 -6.78
C GLN A 201 2.12 19.59 -6.79
N PHE A 202 2.73 18.54 -6.24
CA PHE A 202 2.04 17.29 -6.05
C PHE A 202 2.20 16.82 -4.60
N GLU A 203 1.22 16.06 -4.14
CA GLU A 203 1.30 15.31 -2.89
C GLU A 203 0.78 13.90 -3.12
N VAL A 204 1.43 12.95 -2.46
CA VAL A 204 0.95 11.57 -2.41
C VAL A 204 0.24 11.37 -1.08
N LYS A 205 -1.02 10.93 -1.13
CA LYS A 205 -1.74 10.49 0.05
C LYS A 205 -1.73 8.97 0.10
N ARG A 206 -1.62 8.43 1.31
CA ARG A 206 -1.76 7.01 1.59
C ARG A 206 -2.79 6.78 2.68
N GLN A 207 -3.84 6.04 2.37
CA GLN A 207 -4.84 5.58 3.32
C GLN A 207 -4.56 4.13 3.68
N ASN A 208 -4.13 3.87 4.91
CA ASN A 208 -3.98 2.49 5.37
C ASN A 208 -5.34 1.83 5.59
N VAL A 209 -5.41 0.53 5.34
CA VAL A 209 -6.58 -0.28 5.72
C VAL A 209 -6.61 -0.52 7.22
N LEU A 210 -7.78 -0.86 7.75
CA LEU A 210 -7.90 -1.34 9.13
C LEU A 210 -7.03 -2.59 9.35
N PRO A 211 -6.14 -2.60 10.36
CA PRO A 211 -5.40 -3.78 10.77
C PRO A 211 -6.35 -4.94 11.05
N PHE A 212 -5.97 -6.17 10.67
CA PHE A 212 -6.84 -7.35 10.77
C PHE A 212 -7.48 -7.51 12.17
N LYS A 213 -6.70 -7.27 13.24
CA LYS A 213 -7.16 -7.36 14.64
C LYS A 213 -8.32 -6.42 14.98
N GLN A 214 -8.50 -5.34 14.22
CA GLN A 214 -9.51 -4.31 14.45
C GLN A 214 -10.71 -4.43 13.50
N ARG A 215 -10.65 -5.30 12.48
CA ARG A 215 -11.72 -5.39 11.45
C ARG A 215 -13.05 -5.94 11.96
N ALA A 216 -13.04 -6.65 13.08
CA ALA A 216 -14.25 -7.16 13.73
C ALA A 216 -14.90 -6.13 14.66
N ASP A 217 -14.20 -5.03 14.95
CA ASP A 217 -14.74 -3.93 15.75
C ASP A 217 -15.51 -2.98 14.84
N HIS A 218 -16.81 -2.87 15.08
CA HIS A 218 -17.71 -2.02 14.30
C HIS A 218 -17.48 -0.52 14.54
N GLU A 219 -16.80 -0.15 15.62
CA GLU A 219 -16.43 1.24 15.94
C GLU A 219 -15.03 1.62 15.43
N ALA A 220 -14.29 0.67 14.83
CA ALA A 220 -12.94 0.93 14.36
C ALA A 220 -12.95 1.88 13.15
N SER A 221 -12.26 3.03 13.30
CA SER A 221 -12.04 3.99 12.22
C SER A 221 -10.73 3.73 11.50
N LEU A 222 -10.70 4.02 10.19
CA LEU A 222 -9.46 3.96 9.41
C LEU A 222 -8.34 4.81 10.05
N PRO A 223 -7.07 4.35 9.98
CA PRO A 223 -5.94 5.16 10.41
C PRO A 223 -5.88 6.51 9.66
N PRO A 224 -5.27 7.55 10.25
CA PRO A 224 -5.10 8.83 9.57
C PRO A 224 -4.38 8.68 8.23
N VAL A 225 -4.79 9.48 7.24
CA VAL A 225 -4.13 9.58 5.93
C VAL A 225 -2.70 10.08 6.14
N SER A 226 -1.72 9.36 5.60
CA SER A 226 -0.34 9.83 5.52
C SER A 226 -0.18 10.68 4.25
N THR A 227 0.48 11.82 4.35
CA THR A 227 0.70 12.72 3.22
C THR A 227 2.19 12.94 3.01
N PHE A 228 2.63 12.77 1.77
CA PHE A 228 4.02 12.96 1.33
C PHE A 228 4.02 14.09 0.29
N SER A 229 4.36 15.30 0.75
CA SER A 229 4.26 16.51 -0.06
C SER A 229 5.64 16.99 -0.54
N THR A 230 5.63 17.69 -1.67
CA THR A 230 6.74 18.49 -2.17
C THR A 230 6.39 19.97 -2.06
N GLY A 231 7.40 20.85 -2.13
CA GLY A 231 7.14 22.26 -2.46
C GLY A 231 6.82 22.45 -3.94
N TRP A 232 6.67 23.70 -4.38
CA TRP A 232 6.46 24.01 -5.80
C TRP A 232 7.63 23.54 -6.67
N ARG A 233 7.31 23.08 -7.88
CA ARG A 233 8.23 22.54 -8.88
C ARG A 233 8.05 23.23 -10.21
N GLY A 234 9.15 23.35 -10.95
CA GLY A 234 9.12 23.81 -12.32
C GLY A 234 8.54 22.72 -13.21
N GLN A 235 7.93 23.10 -14.32
CA GLN A 235 7.46 22.13 -15.30
C GLN A 235 8.61 21.27 -15.81
N LEU A 236 8.32 19.99 -16.05
CA LEU A 236 9.30 19.06 -16.60
C LEU A 236 8.63 18.12 -17.60
N VAL A 237 9.21 18.01 -18.78
CA VAL A 237 8.70 17.14 -19.85
C VAL A 237 9.78 16.14 -20.23
N ALA A 238 9.42 14.86 -20.31
CA ALA A 238 10.32 13.80 -20.77
C ALA A 238 10.44 13.80 -22.30
N ASN A 239 11.60 13.36 -22.82
CA ASN A 239 11.76 13.14 -24.25
C ASN A 239 10.74 12.12 -24.78
N GLY A 240 10.01 12.48 -25.84
CA GLY A 240 8.98 11.64 -26.45
C GLY A 240 7.63 11.64 -25.71
N GLN A 241 7.48 12.43 -24.65
CA GLN A 241 6.21 12.58 -23.95
C GLN A 241 5.27 13.51 -24.74
N SER A 242 4.06 13.04 -25.03
CA SER A 242 3.04 13.81 -25.76
C SER A 242 2.00 14.36 -24.77
N SER A 243 2.04 15.67 -24.51
CA SER A 243 1.02 16.33 -23.67
C SER A 243 -0.36 16.31 -24.32
N LYS A 244 -0.41 16.37 -25.66
CA LYS A 244 -1.65 16.30 -26.43
C LYS A 244 -2.34 14.95 -26.25
N ASP A 245 -1.65 13.83 -26.54
CA ASP A 245 -2.26 12.50 -26.46
C ASP A 245 -2.64 12.16 -25.01
N PHE A 246 -1.86 12.64 -24.04
CA PHE A 246 -2.21 12.52 -22.64
C PHE A 246 -3.50 13.28 -22.32
N ALA A 247 -3.64 14.53 -22.75
CA ALA A 247 -4.82 15.34 -22.50
C ALA A 247 -6.08 14.73 -23.14
N GLU A 248 -5.98 14.19 -24.36
CA GLU A 248 -7.08 13.51 -25.05
C GLU A 248 -7.65 12.32 -24.24
N VAL A 249 -6.81 11.63 -23.49
CA VAL A 249 -7.23 10.50 -22.63
C VAL A 249 -7.63 10.97 -21.23
N PHE A 250 -6.83 11.83 -20.61
CA PHE A 250 -6.95 12.17 -19.19
C PHE A 250 -8.11 13.13 -18.92
N LEU A 251 -8.32 14.15 -19.76
CA LEU A 251 -9.30 15.19 -19.50
C LEU A 251 -10.74 14.65 -19.39
N PRO A 252 -11.23 13.77 -20.31
CA PRO A 252 -12.57 13.18 -20.16
C PRO A 252 -12.72 12.33 -18.89
N LEU A 253 -11.66 11.63 -18.48
CA LEU A 253 -11.66 10.82 -17.25
C LEU A 253 -11.72 11.69 -16.01
N TYR A 254 -11.00 12.81 -16.01
CA TYR A 254 -11.04 13.79 -14.95
C TYR A 254 -12.44 14.40 -14.81
N GLU A 255 -13.05 14.85 -15.90
CA GLU A 255 -14.42 15.37 -15.89
C GLU A 255 -15.44 14.36 -15.36
N GLN A 256 -15.35 13.09 -15.80
CA GLN A 256 -16.18 12.01 -15.25
C GLN A 256 -15.92 11.77 -13.76
N SER A 257 -14.68 11.95 -13.30
CA SER A 257 -14.33 11.76 -11.89
C SER A 257 -14.97 12.81 -10.98
N LEU A 258 -15.17 14.04 -11.47
CA LEU A 258 -15.87 15.10 -10.76
C LEU A 258 -17.36 14.73 -10.55
N THR A 259 -18.02 14.27 -11.62
CA THR A 259 -19.43 13.83 -11.56
C THR A 259 -19.61 12.61 -10.64
N ARG A 260 -18.67 11.66 -10.63
CA ARG A 260 -18.70 10.51 -9.71
C ARG A 260 -18.57 10.93 -8.25
N ALA A 261 -17.72 11.92 -7.95
CA ALA A 261 -17.55 12.44 -6.60
C ALA A 261 -18.83 13.10 -6.08
N ASP A 262 -19.57 13.81 -6.93
CA ASP A 262 -20.85 14.43 -6.56
C ASP A 262 -21.99 13.41 -6.38
N GLY A 263 -21.99 12.33 -7.16
CA GLY A 263 -22.95 11.23 -7.04
C GLY A 263 -22.81 10.42 -5.74
N LEU A 264 -21.60 10.34 -5.18
CA LEU A 264 -21.31 9.66 -3.90
C LEU A 264 -21.59 10.54 -2.66
N ARG A 265 -21.88 11.84 -2.85
CA ARG A 265 -22.26 12.78 -1.77
C ARG A 265 -23.77 12.85 -1.52
N LYS A 266 -24.59 12.06 -2.25
CA LYS A 266 -26.03 11.90 -2.03
C LYS A 266 -26.32 10.51 -1.47
#